data_AF-A0A2V9IJV8-F1
#
_entry.id   AF-A0A2V9IJV8-F1
#
_cell.length_a   1.000
_cell.length_b   1.000
_cell.length_c   1.000
_cell.angle_alpha   90.00
_cell.angle_beta   90.00
_cell.angle_gamma   90.00
#
_symmetry.space_group_name_H-M   'P 1'
#
loop_
_entity.id
_entity.type
_entity.pdbx_description
1 polymer ?
#
loop_
_entity_poly.entity_id
_entity_poly.type
_entity_poly.pdbx_seq_one_letter_code
_entity_poly.pdbx_strand_id
1 'polypeptide(L)'
;MVLGGLVVMGAVIYGIALHQSPILVSFVVRQTLVQKAPSGAAAQEVERRLDAHLQSFPDSHARLERLLEISQYLEKVQKLDSRELDELLSGARTTSREGVQ
;
A
#
# COMPACT_ATOMS: atom_id res chain seq x y z
N MET A 1 7.45 -20.32 19.52
CA MET A 1 6.68 -19.70 18.41
C MET A 1 7.30 -18.33 18.14
N VAL A 2 8.30 -18.28 17.26
CA VAL A 2 9.06 -17.06 16.96
C VAL A 2 8.80 -16.72 15.49
N LEU A 3 7.68 -16.04 15.20
CA LEU A 3 7.35 -15.69 13.81
C LEU A 3 6.66 -14.33 13.65
N GLY A 4 6.80 -13.42 14.62
CA GLY A 4 6.18 -12.10 14.59
C GLY A 4 7.14 -10.91 14.63
N GLY A 5 8.46 -11.14 14.69
CA GLY A 5 9.41 -10.10 15.11
C GLY A 5 10.14 -9.33 13.99
N LEU A 6 10.05 -9.73 12.72
CA LEU A 6 10.99 -9.23 11.70
C LEU A 6 10.45 -8.12 10.78
N VAL A 7 9.22 -7.64 10.97
CA VAL A 7 8.60 -6.69 10.01
C VAL A 7 8.87 -5.22 10.35
N VAL A 8 9.21 -4.89 11.59
CA VAL A 8 9.28 -3.48 12.03
C VAL A 8 10.55 -2.75 11.55
N MET A 9 11.59 -3.47 11.12
CA MET A 9 12.88 -2.88 10.69
C MET A 9 12.89 -2.32 9.26
N GLY A 10 11.83 -2.48 8.47
CA GLY A 10 11.79 -2.01 7.08
C GLY A 10 11.28 -0.56 6.88
N ALA A 11 10.47 -0.05 7.81
CA ALA A 11 9.78 1.23 7.62
C ALA A 11 10.70 2.45 7.73
N VAL A 12 11.81 2.37 8.48
CA VAL A 12 12.71 3.52 8.70
C VAL A 12 13.71 3.73 7.56
N ILE A 13 14.06 2.67 6.80
CA ILE A 13 14.92 2.80 5.61
C ILE A 13 14.15 3.45 4.43
N TYR A 14 12.82 3.44 4.51
CA TYR A 14 11.89 3.88 3.46
C TYR A 14 11.99 5.37 3.12
N GLY A 15 12.24 6.23 4.12
CA GLY A 15 12.32 7.68 3.91
C GLY A 15 13.54 8.13 3.08
N ILE A 16 14.59 7.32 3.01
CA ILE A 16 15.87 7.69 2.37
C ILE A 16 16.02 7.06 0.98
N ALA A 17 15.44 5.88 0.75
CA ALA A 17 15.56 5.16 -0.52
C ALA A 17 14.63 5.68 -1.65
N LEU A 18 13.66 6.54 -1.31
CA LEU A 18 12.69 7.14 -2.23
C LEU A 18 13.32 7.91 -3.41
N HIS A 19 14.55 8.40 -3.24
CA HIS A 19 15.21 9.20 -4.27
C HIS A 19 15.86 8.38 -5.40
N GLN A 20 16.05 7.05 -5.24
CA GLN A 20 16.92 6.29 -6.15
C GLN A 20 16.31 5.07 -6.84
N SER A 21 15.16 4.51 -6.42
CA SER A 21 14.62 3.31 -7.10
C SER A 21 13.10 3.14 -7.01
N PRO A 22 12.35 3.45 -8.09
CA PRO A 22 10.90 3.21 -8.14
C PRO A 22 10.52 1.73 -7.98
N ILE A 23 11.44 0.81 -8.31
CA ILE A 23 11.27 -0.64 -8.13
C ILE A 23 11.12 -1.00 -6.65
N LEU A 24 11.88 -0.35 -5.75
CA LEU A 24 11.81 -0.61 -4.31
C LEU A 24 10.48 -0.12 -3.71
N VAL A 25 9.98 1.02 -4.18
CA VAL A 25 8.69 1.57 -3.73
C VAL A 25 7.56 0.58 -4.05
N SER A 26 7.48 0.12 -5.30
CA SER A 26 6.50 -0.88 -5.73
C SER A 26 6.58 -2.18 -4.92
N PHE A 27 7.80 -2.68 -4.68
CA PHE A 27 8.01 -3.92 -3.94
C PHE A 27 7.53 -3.81 -2.49
N VAL A 28 7.92 -2.75 -1.79
CA VAL A 28 7.52 -2.54 -0.39
C VAL A 28 6.03 -2.30 -0.29
N VAL A 29 5.43 -1.47 -1.16
CA VAL A 29 3.97 -1.26 -1.15
C VAL A 29 3.24 -2.57 -1.32
N ARG A 30 3.64 -3.41 -2.28
CA ARG A 30 3.06 -4.74 -2.49
C ARG A 30 3.15 -5.60 -1.23
N GLN A 31 4.34 -5.71 -0.67
CA GLN A 31 4.59 -6.57 0.49
C GLN A 31 3.84 -6.06 1.73
N THR A 32 3.83 -4.74 1.96
CA THR A 32 3.12 -4.10 3.06
C THR A 32 1.60 -4.23 2.92
N LEU A 33 1.07 -4.08 1.71
CA LEU A 33 -0.35 -4.24 1.41
C LEU A 33 -0.80 -5.68 1.71
N VAL A 34 -0.03 -6.68 1.29
CA VAL A 34 -0.32 -8.10 1.59
C VAL A 34 -0.24 -8.39 3.10
N GLN A 35 0.75 -7.84 3.81
CA GLN A 35 0.89 -8.04 5.25
C GLN A 35 -0.23 -7.40 6.07
N LYS A 36 -0.74 -6.26 5.60
CA LYS A 36 -1.82 -5.51 6.26
C LYS A 36 -3.20 -5.89 5.73
N ALA A 37 -3.29 -6.74 4.72
CA ALA A 37 -4.54 -7.17 4.11
C ALA A 37 -5.47 -7.85 5.15
N PRO A 38 -6.79 -7.74 4.97
CA PRO A 38 -7.76 -8.38 5.85
C PRO A 38 -7.61 -9.91 5.84
N SER A 39 -7.94 -10.52 6.97
CA SER A 39 -7.89 -11.98 7.12
C SER A 39 -8.89 -12.63 6.15
N GLY A 40 -8.38 -13.43 5.22
CA GLY A 40 -9.19 -14.07 4.15
C GLY A 40 -8.92 -13.52 2.75
N ALA A 41 -8.20 -12.41 2.62
CA ALA A 41 -7.69 -11.97 1.33
C ALA A 41 -6.47 -12.80 0.90
N ALA A 42 -6.55 -13.43 -0.27
CA ALA A 42 -5.41 -14.12 -0.86
C ALA A 42 -4.37 -13.08 -1.32
N ALA A 43 -3.10 -13.26 -0.96
CA ALA A 43 -2.01 -12.36 -1.33
C ALA A 43 -2.00 -12.06 -2.85
N GLN A 44 -2.14 -13.11 -3.67
CA GLN A 44 -2.19 -12.99 -5.13
C GLN A 44 -3.35 -12.12 -5.63
N GLU A 45 -4.50 -12.15 -4.96
CA GLU A 45 -5.65 -11.33 -5.34
C GLU A 45 -5.43 -9.86 -4.97
N VAL A 46 -4.87 -9.60 -3.79
CA VAL A 46 -4.50 -8.24 -3.36
C VAL A 46 -3.48 -7.62 -4.33
N GLU A 47 -2.48 -8.40 -4.71
CA GLU A 47 -1.48 -8.03 -5.69
C GLU A 47 -2.07 -7.76 -7.07
N ARG A 48 -2.93 -8.66 -7.56
CA ARG A 48 -3.61 -8.51 -8.85
C ARG A 48 -4.47 -7.24 -8.89
N ARG A 49 -5.16 -6.93 -7.79
CA ARG A 49 -5.96 -5.71 -7.65
C ARG A 49 -5.09 -4.45 -7.64
N LEU A 50 -3.94 -4.49 -6.97
CA LEU A 50 -2.97 -3.39 -6.99
C LEU A 50 -2.42 -3.16 -8.41
N ASP A 51 -2.03 -4.22 -9.13
CA ASP A 51 -1.57 -4.11 -10.52
C ASP A 51 -2.66 -3.53 -11.44
N ALA A 52 -3.90 -4.01 -11.32
CA ALA A 52 -5.03 -3.50 -12.09
C ALA A 52 -5.29 -2.01 -11.80
N HIS A 53 -5.19 -1.60 -10.54
CA HIS A 53 -5.31 -0.20 -10.14
C HIS A 53 -4.16 0.65 -10.71
N LEU A 54 -2.91 0.16 -10.69
CA LEU A 54 -1.79 0.90 -11.26
C LEU A 54 -1.83 0.96 -12.79
N GLN A 55 -2.43 -0.04 -13.45
CA GLN A 55 -2.65 -0.04 -14.89
C GLN A 55 -3.65 1.03 -15.34
N SER A 56 -4.53 1.54 -14.46
CA SER A 56 -5.40 2.67 -14.80
C SER A 56 -4.64 4.00 -14.90
N PHE A 57 -3.37 4.05 -14.50
CA PHE A 57 -2.50 5.21 -14.64
C PHE A 57 -1.48 4.95 -15.76
N PRO A 58 -1.69 5.52 -16.97
CA PRO A 58 -0.80 5.29 -18.11
C PRO A 58 0.57 5.97 -17.92
N ASP A 59 0.63 7.01 -17.11
CA ASP A 59 1.86 7.77 -16.84
C ASP A 59 2.68 7.13 -15.70
N SER A 60 4.00 7.01 -15.91
CA SER A 60 4.91 6.41 -14.94
C SER A 60 5.11 7.27 -13.69
N HIS A 61 5.02 8.59 -13.81
CA HIS A 61 5.07 9.50 -12.67
C HIS A 61 3.79 9.40 -11.85
N ALA A 62 2.62 9.43 -12.50
CA ALA A 62 1.32 9.26 -11.84
C ALA A 62 1.19 7.91 -11.12
N ARG A 63 1.74 6.82 -11.69
CA ARG A 63 1.82 5.52 -11.02
C ARG A 63 2.68 5.58 -9.76
N LEU A 64 3.83 6.24 -9.83
CA LEU A 64 4.73 6.38 -8.70
C LEU A 64 4.10 7.23 -7.59
N GLU A 65 3.50 8.38 -7.94
CA GLU A 65 2.74 9.21 -7.01
C GLU A 65 1.65 8.40 -6.32
N ARG A 66 0.90 7.58 -7.08
CA ARG A 66 -0.14 6.74 -6.48
C ARG A 66 0.42 5.69 -5.53
N LEU A 67 1.54 5.05 -5.87
CA LEU A 67 2.23 4.12 -4.97
C LEU A 67 2.68 4.82 -3.68
N LEU A 68 3.12 6.08 -3.76
CA LEU A 68 3.52 6.88 -2.61
C LEU A 68 2.32 7.28 -1.73
N GLU A 69 1.18 7.60 -2.32
CA GLU A 69 -0.05 7.83 -1.54
C GLU A 69 -0.47 6.56 -0.79
N ILE A 70 -0.43 5.41 -1.47
CA ILE A 70 -0.76 4.11 -0.88
C ILE A 70 0.23 3.79 0.24
N SER A 71 1.53 3.97 0.05
CA SER A 71 2.53 3.68 1.09
C SER A 71 2.32 4.53 2.35
N GLN A 72 2.03 5.82 2.19
CA GLN A 72 1.72 6.72 3.31
C GLN A 72 0.43 6.35 4.04
N TYR A 73 -0.58 5.86 3.32
CA TYR A 73 -1.79 5.33 3.93
C TYR A 73 -1.49 4.06 4.75
N LEU A 74 -0.75 3.14 4.16
CA LEU A 74 -0.35 1.88 4.81
C LEU A 74 0.55 2.08 6.03
N GLU A 75 1.34 3.16 6.06
CA GLU A 75 2.15 3.52 7.23
C GLU A 75 1.25 3.83 8.44
N LYS A 76 0.15 4.56 8.22
CA LYS A 76 -0.79 4.99 9.27
C LYS A 76 -1.71 3.86 9.72
N VAL A 77 -1.99 2.91 8.85
CA VAL A 77 -2.98 1.83 9.07
C VAL A 77 -2.28 0.55 9.50
N GLN A 78 -2.64 -0.01 10.66
CA GLN A 78 -2.02 -1.25 11.15
C GLN A 78 -2.58 -2.51 10.48
N LYS A 79 -3.88 -2.55 10.19
CA LYS A 79 -4.59 -3.58 9.43
C LYS A 79 -5.67 -2.91 8.59
N LEU A 80 -5.79 -3.31 7.33
CA LEU A 80 -6.87 -2.90 6.46
C LEU A 80 -8.09 -3.78 6.69
N ASP A 81 -9.26 -3.16 6.73
CA ASP A 81 -10.50 -3.86 6.49
C ASP A 81 -10.72 -4.14 4.98
N SER A 82 -11.56 -5.12 4.66
CA SER A 82 -11.97 -5.44 3.29
C SER A 82 -12.55 -4.23 2.56
N ARG A 83 -13.28 -3.36 3.26
CA ARG A 83 -13.84 -2.14 2.69
C ARG A 83 -12.77 -1.09 2.38
N GLU A 84 -11.82 -0.89 3.29
CA GLU A 84 -10.73 0.08 3.09
C GLU A 84 -9.81 -0.35 1.95
N LEU A 85 -9.52 -1.66 1.85
CA LEU A 85 -8.76 -2.22 0.74
C LEU A 85 -9.47 -1.97 -0.60
N ASP A 86 -10.80 -2.10 -0.63
CA ASP A 86 -11.60 -1.81 -1.81
C ASP A 86 -11.55 -0.32 -2.16
N GLU A 87 -11.79 0.56 -1.20
CA GLU A 87 -11.74 2.02 -1.41
C GLU A 87 -10.35 2.49 -1.91
N LEU A 88 -9.27 1.91 -1.35
CA LEU A 88 -7.90 2.23 -1.72
C LEU A 88 -7.54 1.81 -3.16
N LEU A 89 -8.06 0.66 -3.61
CA LEU A 89 -7.75 0.00 -4.89
C LEU A 89 -8.83 0.14 -5.98
N SER A 90 -9.99 0.71 -5.66
CA SER A 90 -11.06 1.02 -6.61
C SER A 90 -11.00 2.45 -7.12
N GLY A 91 -10.05 3.27 -6.62
CA GLY A 91 -9.92 4.68 -7.01
C GLY A 91 -11.09 5.57 -6.55
N ALA A 92 -11.98 5.03 -5.70
CA ALA A 92 -13.05 5.77 -5.08
C ALA A 92 -12.42 6.77 -4.10
N ARG A 93 -12.30 8.02 -4.55
CA ARG A 93 -11.74 9.18 -3.84
C ARG A 93 -11.63 8.96 -2.33
N THR A 94 -10.39 8.87 -1.86
CA THR A 94 -10.00 9.23 -0.49
C THR A 94 -10.29 10.71 -0.24
N THR A 95 -11.57 11.06 -0.17
CA THR A 95 -12.10 12.32 0.37
C THR A 95 -13.12 11.98 1.45
N SER A 96 -12.73 11.15 2.41
CA SER A 96 -13.49 10.95 3.64
C SER A 96 -12.56 10.86 4.83
N ARG A 97 -11.80 11.95 5.04
CA ARG A 97 -11.33 12.32 6.39
C ARG A 97 -11.20 13.85 6.52
N GLU A 98 -12.27 14.56 6.15
CA GLU A 98 -12.71 15.66 7.00
C GLU A 98 -13.59 15.05 8.08
N GLY A 99 -13.35 15.41 9.35
CA GLY A 99 -14.25 15.08 10.45
C GLY A 99 -13.78 13.96 11.37
N VAL A 100 -12.78 14.25 12.22
CA VAL A 100 -12.86 13.83 13.62
C VAL A 100 -12.45 15.03 14.48
N GLN A 101 -13.50 15.72 14.94
CA GLN A 101 -13.66 16.57 16.14
C GLN A 101 -12.52 17.51 16.55
#